data_AF-M3H1M4-F1
#
_entry.id   AF-M3H1M4-F1
#
_cell.length_a   1.000
_cell.length_b   1.000
_cell.length_c   1.000
_cell.angle_alpha   90.00
_cell.angle_beta   90.00
_cell.angle_gamma   90.00
#
_symmetry.space_group_name_H-M   'P 1'
#
loop_
_entity.id
_entity.type
_entity.pdbx_description
1 polymer ?
#
loop_
_entity_poly.entity_id
_entity_poly.type
_entity_poly.pdbx_seq_one_letter_code
_entity_poly.pdbx_strand_id
1 'polypeptide(L)'
;MSKRIDALIFTRAAACIPIFLCLFTELRAEEGFYWNLAEALQNPSKVRALGLAHQALMSLPKEIGQLQNLQELNLIGNQIERKKNLHKALPKCKIIFEENHE
;
A
#
# COMPACT_ATOMS: atom_id res chain seq x y z
N MET A 1 24.69 30.50 -25.69
CA MET A 1 25.11 31.44 -24.62
C MET A 1 24.08 31.34 -23.50
N SER A 2 24.10 30.36 -22.59
CA SER A 2 25.13 29.96 -21.63
C SER A 2 25.71 31.13 -20.83
N LYS A 3 25.65 30.97 -19.50
CA LYS A 3 26.19 31.78 -18.39
C LYS A 3 25.24 32.87 -17.86
N ARG A 4 24.39 32.50 -16.89
CA ARG A 4 24.00 33.36 -15.74
C ARG A 4 23.03 32.76 -14.72
N ILE A 5 22.41 31.60 -14.97
CA ILE A 5 21.36 31.09 -14.06
C ILE A 5 21.86 29.96 -13.14
N ASP A 6 23.03 29.38 -13.40
CA ASP A 6 23.58 28.23 -12.66
C ASP A 6 24.32 28.60 -11.34
N ALA A 7 24.23 29.83 -10.83
CA ALA A 7 25.05 30.27 -9.69
C ALA A 7 24.33 31.01 -8.56
N LEU A 8 23.00 31.22 -8.62
CA LEU A 8 22.31 32.10 -7.64
C LEU A 8 21.13 31.46 -6.88
N ILE A 9 20.69 30.24 -7.21
CA ILE A 9 19.68 29.53 -6.40
C ILE A 9 20.36 28.63 -5.33
N PHE A 10 21.68 28.48 -5.37
CA PHE A 10 22.43 27.51 -4.57
C PHE A 10 22.71 27.89 -3.10
N THR A 11 22.33 29.06 -2.57
CA THR A 11 22.97 29.51 -1.31
C THR A 11 22.13 30.04 -0.15
N ARG A 12 20.78 30.08 -0.14
CA ARG A 12 20.04 30.52 1.08
C ARG A 12 18.64 29.92 1.27
N ALA A 13 18.52 28.66 1.69
CA ALA A 13 17.37 28.17 2.47
C ALA A 13 17.63 26.79 3.13
N ALA A 14 18.84 26.55 3.66
CA ALA A 14 19.21 25.28 4.28
C ALA A 14 18.81 25.14 5.77
N ALA A 15 17.76 25.83 6.22
CA ALA A 15 17.34 25.80 7.64
C ALA A 15 15.83 25.61 7.90
N CYS A 16 14.97 25.64 6.87
CA CYS A 16 13.52 25.44 7.06
C CYS A 16 12.95 24.19 6.35
N ILE A 17 13.80 23.36 5.74
CA ILE A 17 13.39 22.12 5.07
C ILE A 17 12.94 21.01 6.05
N PRO A 18 13.40 20.91 7.32
CA PRO A 18 12.95 19.80 8.16
C PRO A 18 11.58 20.04 8.83
N ILE A 19 11.07 21.27 8.88
CA ILE A 19 9.77 21.58 9.51
C ILE A 19 8.61 21.44 8.51
N PHE A 20 8.87 21.64 7.21
CA PHE A 20 7.85 21.49 6.18
C PHE A 20 7.59 20.02 5.78
N LEU A 21 8.52 19.10 6.06
CA LEU A 21 8.31 17.65 5.85
C LEU A 21 7.51 16.98 6.99
N CYS A 22 7.51 17.53 8.20
CA CYS A 22 6.72 16.98 9.32
C CYS A 22 5.21 17.26 9.18
N LEU A 23 4.81 18.33 8.48
CA LEU A 23 3.39 18.65 8.27
C LEU A 23 2.70 17.72 7.26
N PHE A 24 3.45 17.04 6.38
CA PHE A 24 2.85 16.07 5.45
C PHE A 24 2.59 14.71 6.10
N THR A 25 3.15 14.43 7.28
CA THR A 25 2.96 13.14 7.96
C THR A 25 1.79 13.12 8.95
N GLU A 26 1.33 14.28 9.43
CA GLU A 26 0.30 14.38 10.49
C GLU A 26 -1.14 14.47 9.97
N LEU A 27 -1.36 14.42 8.66
CA LEU A 27 -2.70 14.32 8.08
C LEU A 27 -2.91 13.02 7.29
N ARG A 28 -2.35 11.90 7.76
CA ARG A 28 -2.93 10.61 7.39
C ARG A 28 -4.12 10.38 8.32
N ALA A 29 -5.31 10.63 7.79
CA ALA A 29 -6.47 9.85 8.21
C ALA A 29 -6.02 8.38 8.34
N GLU A 30 -6.39 7.70 9.42
CA GLU A 30 -6.11 6.28 9.62
C GLU A 30 -6.90 5.43 8.62
N GLU A 31 -6.64 5.62 7.33
CA GLU A 31 -7.17 4.78 6.29
C GLU A 31 -6.28 3.54 6.30
N GLY A 32 -6.80 2.47 6.90
CA GLY A 32 -6.19 1.15 6.94
C GLY A 32 -6.10 0.50 5.57
N PHE A 33 -5.85 1.27 4.52
CA PHE A 33 -5.91 0.87 3.15
C PHE A 33 -4.55 0.94 2.50
N TYR A 34 -4.17 -0.17 1.87
CA TYR A 34 -2.84 -0.39 1.34
C TYR A 34 -2.94 -1.00 -0.06
N TRP A 35 -1.97 -0.71 -0.93
CA TRP A 35 -1.87 -1.29 -2.27
C TRP A 35 -0.61 -2.16 -2.45
N ASN A 36 0.17 -2.25 -1.38
CA ASN A 36 1.46 -2.90 -1.36
C ASN A 36 1.56 -3.74 -0.10
N LEU A 37 1.84 -5.03 -0.27
CA LEU A 37 1.99 -5.94 0.85
C LEU A 37 3.16 -5.56 1.77
N ALA A 38 4.29 -5.10 1.22
CA ALA A 38 5.45 -4.72 2.03
C ALA A 38 5.14 -3.54 2.95
N GLU A 39 4.36 -2.56 2.49
CA GLU A 39 3.91 -1.44 3.33
C GLU A 39 2.86 -1.88 4.35
N ALA A 40 1.93 -2.75 3.94
CA ALA A 40 0.93 -3.32 4.84
C ALA A 40 1.58 -4.08 6.01
N LEU A 41 2.65 -4.82 5.75
CA LEU A 41 3.40 -5.58 6.76
C LEU A 41 4.21 -4.71 7.73
N GLN A 42 4.41 -3.42 7.44
CA GLN A 42 5.05 -2.50 8.42
C GLN A 42 4.13 -2.20 9.60
N ASN A 43 2.81 -2.20 9.38
CA ASN A 43 1.81 -1.89 10.40
C ASN A 43 0.60 -2.84 10.29
N PRO A 44 0.78 -4.15 10.47
CA PRO A 44 -0.22 -5.16 10.13
C PRO A 44 -1.53 -5.04 10.93
N SER A 45 -1.48 -4.44 12.12
CA SER A 45 -2.65 -4.17 12.94
C SER A 45 -3.52 -3.02 12.43
N LYS A 46 -2.99 -2.12 11.59
CA LYS A 46 -3.76 -1.00 11.01
C LYS A 46 -4.41 -1.37 9.68
N VAL A 47 -4.00 -2.48 9.06
CA VAL A 47 -4.49 -2.88 7.73
C VAL A 47 -5.91 -3.44 7.83
N ARG A 48 -6.84 -2.76 7.15
CA ARG A 48 -8.24 -3.13 6.98
C ARG A 48 -8.57 -3.53 5.55
N ALA A 49 -7.91 -2.94 4.55
CA ALA A 49 -8.12 -3.30 3.17
C ALA A 49 -6.80 -3.28 2.38
N LEU A 50 -6.61 -4.27 1.51
CA LEU A 50 -5.39 -4.45 0.73
C LEU A 50 -5.74 -4.72 -0.73
N GLY A 51 -5.31 -3.82 -1.61
CA GLY A 51 -5.46 -3.96 -3.06
C GLY A 51 -4.20 -4.53 -3.70
N LEU A 52 -4.29 -5.71 -4.31
CA LEU A 52 -3.22 -6.34 -5.08
C LEU A 52 -3.67 -6.69 -6.51
N ALA A 53 -4.67 -5.99 -7.03
CA ALA A 53 -5.24 -6.26 -8.34
C ALA A 53 -4.20 -6.09 -9.46
N HIS A 54 -4.31 -6.92 -10.51
CA HIS A 54 -3.50 -6.88 -11.72
C HIS A 54 -1.98 -6.96 -11.51
N GLN A 55 -1.52 -7.69 -10.49
CA GLN A 55 -0.10 -7.86 -10.18
C GLN A 55 0.48 -9.18 -10.72
N ALA A 56 -0.25 -9.90 -11.58
CA ALA A 56 0.13 -11.21 -12.12
C ALA A 56 0.53 -12.23 -11.03
N LEU A 57 -0.03 -12.10 -9.83
CA LEU A 57 0.28 -12.98 -8.71
C LEU A 57 -0.18 -14.41 -9.04
N MET A 58 0.69 -15.39 -8.83
CA MET A 58 0.37 -16.82 -8.92
C MET A 58 0.09 -17.44 -7.54
N SER A 59 0.54 -16.77 -6.48
CA SER A 59 0.35 -17.18 -5.08
C SER A 59 0.43 -15.97 -4.17
N LEU A 60 -0.25 -16.03 -3.03
CA LEU A 60 -0.01 -15.10 -1.93
C LEU A 60 1.06 -15.64 -0.97
N PRO A 61 1.93 -14.77 -0.44
CA PRO A 61 2.88 -15.15 0.57
C PRO A 61 2.17 -15.46 1.90
N LYS A 62 2.74 -16.36 2.71
CA LYS A 62 2.14 -16.83 3.98
C LYS A 62 1.95 -15.68 4.99
N GLU A 63 2.77 -14.64 4.87
CA GLU A 63 2.79 -13.43 5.68
C GLU A 63 1.47 -12.65 5.58
N ILE A 64 0.64 -12.88 4.55
CA ILE A 64 -0.70 -12.31 4.45
C ILE A 64 -1.55 -12.62 5.70
N GLY A 65 -1.31 -13.75 6.36
CA GLY A 65 -2.00 -14.15 7.61
C GLY A 65 -1.62 -13.30 8.83
N GLN A 66 -0.58 -12.45 8.74
CA GLN A 66 -0.24 -11.49 9.80
C GLN A 66 -1.20 -10.30 9.83
N LEU A 67 -1.93 -10.05 8.75
CA LEU A 67 -2.89 -8.95 8.60
C LEU A 67 -4.22 -9.29 9.31
N GLN A 68 -4.18 -9.41 10.64
CA GLN A 68 -5.28 -9.94 11.46
C GLN A 68 -6.58 -9.10 11.38
N ASN A 69 -6.45 -7.82 11.05
CA ASN A 69 -7.58 -6.90 10.93
C ASN A 69 -8.04 -6.69 9.48
N LEU A 70 -7.50 -7.46 8.52
CA LEU A 70 -7.85 -7.35 7.12
C LEU A 70 -9.30 -7.78 6.87
N GLN A 71 -10.10 -6.84 6.40
CA GLN A 71 -11.52 -6.99 6.08
C GLN A 71 -11.73 -7.20 4.59
N GLU A 72 -10.92 -6.58 3.74
CA GLU A 72 -11.05 -6.69 2.29
C GLU A 72 -9.70 -6.93 1.60
N LEU A 73 -9.65 -7.91 0.70
CA LEU A 73 -8.50 -8.24 -0.12
C LEU A 73 -8.91 -8.30 -1.58
N ASN A 74 -8.43 -7.35 -2.38
CA ASN A 74 -8.70 -7.31 -3.80
C ASN A 74 -7.56 -8.01 -4.58
N LEU A 75 -7.91 -9.08 -5.29
CA LEU A 75 -7.03 -9.91 -6.11
C LEU A 75 -7.48 -9.96 -7.58
N ILE A 76 -8.36 -9.05 -8.02
CA ILE A 76 -8.86 -8.97 -9.40
C ILE A 76 -7.69 -9.02 -10.39
N GLY A 77 -7.84 -9.79 -11.48
CA GLY A 77 -6.86 -9.83 -12.55
C GLY A 77 -5.51 -10.49 -12.19
N ASN A 78 -5.45 -11.25 -11.09
CA ASN A 78 -4.30 -12.11 -10.78
C ASN A 78 -4.52 -13.54 -11.27
N GLN A 79 -3.43 -14.31 -11.35
CA GLN A 79 -3.41 -15.72 -11.73
C GLN A 79 -3.44 -16.66 -10.50
N ILE A 80 -3.95 -16.17 -9.37
CA ILE A 80 -4.08 -16.96 -8.15
C ILE A 80 -5.15 -18.03 -8.39
N GLU A 81 -4.72 -19.28 -8.26
CA GLU A 81 -5.61 -20.43 -8.31
C GLU A 81 -6.67 -20.29 -7.20
N ARG A 82 -7.94 -20.10 -7.59
CA ARG A 82 -9.12 -19.77 -6.75
C ARG A 82 -9.36 -20.71 -5.55
N LYS A 83 -8.65 -21.85 -5.48
CA LYS A 83 -8.85 -22.95 -4.53
C LYS A 83 -7.83 -23.08 -3.39
N LYS A 84 -6.96 -22.10 -3.15
CA LYS A 84 -6.00 -22.19 -2.03
C LYS A 84 -6.62 -21.73 -0.72
N ASN A 85 -6.11 -22.28 0.39
CA ASN A 85 -6.54 -22.14 1.80
C ASN A 85 -6.63 -20.70 2.37
N LEU A 86 -6.89 -19.69 1.56
CA LEU A 86 -6.98 -18.28 1.96
C LEU A 86 -8.10 -18.05 2.97
N HIS A 87 -9.22 -18.76 2.86
CA HIS A 87 -10.27 -18.74 3.88
C HIS A 87 -9.82 -19.32 5.23
N LYS A 88 -8.77 -20.16 5.29
CA LYS A 88 -8.17 -20.58 6.57
C LYS A 88 -7.23 -19.51 7.13
N ALA A 89 -6.45 -18.87 6.26
CA ALA A 89 -5.49 -17.83 6.66
C ALA A 89 -6.19 -16.50 7.04
N LEU A 90 -7.31 -16.19 6.39
CA LEU A 90 -8.05 -14.94 6.50
C LEU A 90 -9.56 -15.25 6.65
N PRO A 91 -9.98 -15.88 7.76
CA PRO A 91 -11.34 -16.40 7.92
C PRO A 91 -12.44 -15.32 7.96
N LYS A 92 -12.07 -14.06 8.19
CA LYS A 92 -13.00 -12.92 8.30
C LYS A 92 -12.86 -11.91 7.16
N CYS A 93 -12.00 -12.18 6.17
CA CYS A 93 -11.71 -11.25 5.08
C CYS A 93 -12.58 -11.57 3.85
N LYS A 94 -13.20 -10.53 3.28
CA LYS A 94 -13.82 -10.57 1.97
C LYS A 94 -12.73 -10.56 0.91
N ILE A 95 -12.65 -11.63 0.11
CA ILE A 95 -11.65 -11.75 -0.96
C ILE A 95 -12.36 -11.57 -2.30
N ILE A 96 -11.89 -10.61 -3.10
CA ILE A 96 -12.46 -10.25 -4.38
C ILE A 96 -11.53 -10.74 -5.48
N PHE A 97 -12.04 -11.57 -6.39
CA PHE A 97 -11.26 -12.15 -7.50
C PHE A 97 -11.70 -11.65 -8.88
N GLU A 98 -12.91 -11.10 -8.98
CA GLU A 98 -13.54 -10.63 -10.23
C GLU A 98 -14.32 -9.34 -9.91
N GLU A 99 -14.47 -8.46 -10.89
CA GLU A 99 -15.37 -7.31 -10.77
C GLU A 99 -16.82 -7.82 -10.77
N ASN A 100 -17.62 -7.38 -9.81
CA ASN A 100 -19.06 -7.64 -9.84
C ASN A 100 -19.66 -6.80 -10.98
N HIS A 101 -19.89 -7.42 -12.13
CA HIS A 101 -20.76 -6.87 -13.16
C HIS A 101 -22.21 -7.16 -12.74
N GLU A 102 -22.77 -6.31 -11.89
CA GLU A 102 -24.24 -6.20 -11.74
C GLU A 102 -24.84 -5.44 -12.93
#